data_AF-A0AAV5M8P4-F1
#
_entry.id   AF-A0AAV5M8P4-F1
#
_cell.length_a   1.000
_cell.length_b   1.000
_cell.length_c   1.000
_cell.angle_alpha   90.00
_cell.angle_beta   90.00
_cell.angle_gamma   90.00
#
_symmetry.space_group_name_H-M   'P 1'
#
loop_
_entity.id
_entity.type
_entity.pdbx_description
1 polymer ?
#
loop_
_entity_poly.entity_id
_entity_poly.type
_entity_poly.pdbx_seq_one_letter_code
_entity_poly.pdbx_strand_id
1 'polypeptide(L)'
;MAPFDDDNLIPCFGFGDVTTGDRDVFSFHSDRSPCYGFEEVLDCYKKIVPNLRLSGPTSYAPVIDAAIDIVENSGGQFHVLVIIADGQVTRSVDTDDKSLSQQEEKTIRSIVDASSYPLAIVLVGVGDGPWEDMKKFDDKIPTRDFDNFQFVNFTDIMSKNKTPSEKETAFALAALMEIPVQYKATIELGILGHRTGRAKKIVPRPPPLPYTPRPRAPERVPTNNMSAPVSDDSTKECPICLTNAKDMAFNCGHMTCGECGSKIDHCPICRQRITNRLRVFA
;
A
#
# COMPACT_ATOMS: atom_id res chain seq x y z
N MET A 1 3.69 7.17 5.99
CA MET A 1 2.80 7.01 4.82
C MET A 1 1.38 6.64 5.23
N ALA A 2 1.15 5.91 6.34
CA ALA A 2 -0.20 5.58 6.85
C ALA A 2 -1.22 6.73 6.92
N PRO A 3 -0.86 7.97 7.31
CA PRO A 3 -1.85 9.07 7.34
C PRO A 3 -2.36 9.52 5.97
N PHE A 4 -1.74 9.06 4.88
CA PHE A 4 -2.12 9.38 3.50
C PHE A 4 -2.97 8.28 2.84
N ASP A 5 -3.28 7.22 3.57
CA ASP A 5 -4.15 6.13 3.11
C ASP A 5 -5.57 6.35 3.65
N ASP A 6 -6.52 6.60 2.75
CA ASP A 6 -7.85 7.13 3.10
C ASP A 6 -8.77 6.09 3.79
N ASP A 7 -8.54 4.79 3.53
CA ASP A 7 -9.37 3.69 4.03
C ASP A 7 -8.61 2.64 4.85
N ASN A 8 -7.29 2.82 5.02
CA ASN A 8 -6.40 1.89 5.71
C ASN A 8 -6.32 0.51 5.02
N LEU A 9 -6.71 0.39 3.75
CA LEU A 9 -6.68 -0.85 2.96
C LEU A 9 -5.52 -0.82 1.98
N ILE A 10 -4.52 -1.67 2.23
CA ILE A 10 -3.27 -1.68 1.49
C ILE A 10 -3.19 -2.96 0.63
N PRO A 11 -3.38 -2.87 -0.70
CA PRO A 11 -3.07 -3.98 -1.60
C PRO A 11 -1.58 -4.34 -1.51
N CYS A 12 -1.26 -5.58 -1.15
CA CYS A 12 0.11 -6.03 -0.96
C CYS A 12 0.46 -7.22 -1.84
N PHE A 13 1.60 -7.09 -2.52
CA PHE A 13 2.10 -8.06 -3.47
C PHE A 13 3.55 -8.43 -3.19
N GLY A 14 3.93 -9.67 -3.53
CA GLY A 14 5.32 -10.06 -3.71
C GLY A 14 5.61 -10.50 -5.14
N PHE A 15 6.89 -10.44 -5.52
CA PHE A 15 7.39 -10.81 -6.84
C PHE A 15 8.86 -11.27 -6.74
N GLY A 16 9.37 -11.94 -7.78
CA GLY A 16 10.77 -12.40 -7.85
C GLY A 16 11.05 -13.73 -7.13
N ASP A 17 10.03 -14.38 -6.56
CA ASP A 17 10.16 -15.74 -6.05
C ASP A 17 10.05 -16.75 -7.20
N VAL A 18 10.35 -18.03 -6.92
CA VAL A 18 10.30 -19.10 -7.93
C VAL A 18 8.93 -19.26 -8.59
N THR A 19 7.84 -18.86 -7.92
CA THR A 19 6.48 -18.96 -8.46
C THR A 19 6.09 -17.82 -9.38
N THR A 20 6.76 -16.67 -9.28
CA THR A 20 6.46 -15.45 -10.05
C THR A 20 7.50 -15.10 -11.10
N GLY A 21 8.78 -15.37 -10.83
CA GLY A 21 9.90 -14.95 -11.68
C GLY A 21 9.86 -13.45 -11.99
N ASP A 22 10.13 -13.09 -13.25
CA ASP A 22 10.08 -11.72 -13.76
C ASP A 22 8.74 -11.35 -14.44
N ARG A 23 7.68 -12.14 -14.21
CA ARG A 23 6.45 -12.09 -15.04
C ARG A 23 5.18 -11.81 -14.27
N ASP A 24 5.05 -12.36 -13.06
CA ASP A 24 3.84 -12.29 -12.27
C ASP A 24 4.08 -11.61 -10.92
N VAL A 25 2.99 -11.35 -10.21
CA VAL A 25 2.99 -11.04 -8.78
C VAL A 25 2.13 -12.06 -8.03
N PHE A 26 2.39 -12.26 -6.74
CA PHE A 26 1.47 -12.95 -5.85
C PHE A 26 0.87 -11.98 -4.83
N SER A 27 -0.39 -12.17 -4.48
CA SER A 27 -1.08 -11.41 -3.44
C SER A 27 -0.73 -11.96 -2.04
N PHE A 28 -0.65 -11.09 -1.04
CA PHE A 28 -0.44 -11.51 0.35
C PHE A 28 -1.61 -12.34 0.90
N HIS A 29 -2.83 -12.09 0.43
CA HIS A 29 -4.00 -12.90 0.75
C HIS A 29 -4.43 -13.79 -0.42
N SER A 30 -4.83 -15.03 -0.13
CA SER A 30 -5.31 -16.01 -1.12
C SER A 30 -6.60 -15.58 -1.83
N ASP A 31 -7.44 -14.81 -1.15
CA ASP A 31 -8.68 -14.21 -1.70
C ASP A 31 -8.44 -12.86 -2.41
N ARG A 32 -7.18 -12.39 -2.44
CA ARG A 32 -6.76 -11.10 -3.02
C ARG A 32 -7.34 -9.87 -2.34
N SER A 33 -7.84 -10.02 -1.11
CA SER A 33 -8.21 -8.88 -0.29
C SER A 33 -6.97 -8.05 0.10
N PRO A 34 -7.09 -6.71 0.23
CA PRO A 34 -6.01 -5.88 0.77
C PRO A 34 -5.74 -6.20 2.24
N CYS A 35 -4.59 -5.78 2.75
CA CYS A 35 -4.26 -5.78 4.18
C CYS A 35 -4.87 -4.56 4.87
N TYR A 36 -5.26 -4.69 6.13
CA TYR A 36 -5.75 -3.62 6.98
C TYR A 36 -4.62 -3.02 7.81
N GLY A 37 -4.12 -1.85 7.36
CA GLY A 37 -3.01 -1.14 7.98
C GLY A 37 -1.65 -1.84 7.83
N PHE A 38 -0.59 -1.11 8.19
CA PHE A 38 0.79 -1.59 8.06
C PHE A 38 1.13 -2.73 9.04
N GLU A 39 0.39 -2.85 10.14
CA GLU A 39 0.51 -3.95 11.08
C GLU A 39 0.17 -5.30 10.42
N GLU A 40 -0.95 -5.38 9.68
CA GLU A 40 -1.30 -6.62 8.95
C GLU A 40 -0.33 -6.88 7.80
N VAL A 41 0.16 -5.85 7.10
CA VAL A 41 1.21 -5.99 6.08
C VAL A 41 2.44 -6.67 6.68
N LEU A 42 2.90 -6.22 7.85
CA LEU A 42 4.08 -6.76 8.52
C LEU A 42 3.84 -8.20 9.00
N ASP A 43 2.65 -8.51 9.51
CA ASP A 43 2.29 -9.86 9.95
C ASP A 43 2.20 -10.84 8.79
N CYS A 44 1.60 -10.43 7.66
CA CYS A 44 1.54 -11.23 6.44
C CYS A 44 2.94 -11.44 5.85
N TYR A 45 3.77 -10.39 5.79
CA TYR A 45 5.17 -10.50 5.37
C TYR A 45 5.93 -11.55 6.21
N LYS A 46 5.87 -11.46 7.54
CA LYS A 46 6.53 -12.42 8.46
C LYS A 46 6.05 -13.86 8.28
N LYS A 47 4.78 -14.08 7.89
CA LYS A 47 4.22 -15.41 7.61
C LYS A 47 4.66 -15.96 6.26
N ILE A 48 4.74 -15.12 5.24
CA ILE A 48 5.04 -15.52 3.86
C ILE A 48 6.53 -15.80 3.68
N VAL A 49 7.42 -14.93 4.18
CA VAL A 49 8.88 -15.00 3.93
C VAL A 49 9.51 -16.37 4.23
N PRO A 50 9.22 -17.05 5.35
CA PRO A 50 9.82 -18.36 5.65
C PRO A 50 9.47 -19.46 4.63
N ASN A 51 8.40 -19.28 3.84
CA ASN A 51 7.93 -20.24 2.85
C ASN A 51 8.34 -19.84 1.42
N LEU A 52 8.93 -18.65 1.24
CA LEU A 52 9.40 -18.19 -0.06
C LEU A 52 10.68 -18.88 -0.48
N ARG A 53 10.75 -19.23 -1.77
CA ARG A 53 12.00 -19.58 -2.43
C ARG A 53 12.39 -18.41 -3.32
N LEU A 54 13.31 -17.59 -2.81
CA LEU A 54 13.86 -16.45 -3.55
C LEU A 54 14.47 -16.93 -4.87
N SER A 55 14.24 -16.16 -5.93
CA SER A 55 14.66 -16.50 -7.29
C SER A 55 15.00 -15.24 -8.08
N GLY A 56 14.89 -15.31 -9.40
CA GLY A 56 15.03 -14.22 -10.34
C GLY A 56 14.62 -14.68 -11.74
N PRO A 57 14.80 -13.87 -12.79
CA PRO A 57 15.32 -12.50 -12.77
C PRO A 57 14.41 -11.49 -12.06
N THR A 58 14.98 -10.35 -11.68
CA THR A 58 14.27 -9.22 -11.05
C THR A 58 13.76 -8.27 -12.13
N SER A 59 12.45 -8.02 -12.16
CA SER A 59 11.82 -6.94 -12.91
C SER A 59 10.69 -6.33 -12.08
N TYR A 60 10.56 -5.00 -12.11
CA TYR A 60 9.45 -4.29 -11.46
C TYR A 60 8.21 -4.17 -12.36
N ALA A 61 8.31 -4.59 -13.63
CA ALA A 61 7.19 -4.48 -14.56
C ALA A 61 5.91 -5.17 -14.04
N PRO A 62 5.94 -6.40 -13.48
CA PRO A 62 4.72 -7.05 -13.02
C PRO A 62 4.01 -6.30 -11.89
N VAL A 63 4.75 -5.72 -10.95
CA VAL A 63 4.16 -4.99 -9.82
C VAL A 63 3.67 -3.60 -10.22
N ILE A 64 4.33 -2.95 -11.17
CA ILE A 64 3.86 -1.68 -11.74
C ILE A 64 2.59 -1.91 -12.55
N ASP A 65 2.55 -2.93 -13.41
CA ASP A 65 1.35 -3.30 -14.17
C ASP A 65 0.18 -3.65 -13.22
N ALA A 66 0.45 -4.29 -12.08
CA ALA A 66 -0.56 -4.55 -11.05
C ALA A 66 -1.10 -3.27 -10.40
N ALA A 67 -0.24 -2.29 -10.14
CA ALA A 67 -0.65 -1.00 -9.61
C ALA A 67 -1.48 -0.19 -10.63
N ILE A 68 -1.12 -0.24 -11.91
CA ILE A 68 -1.92 0.36 -13.00
C ILE A 68 -3.34 -0.23 -13.03
N ASP A 69 -3.47 -1.56 -12.93
CA ASP A 69 -4.77 -2.23 -12.88
C ASP A 69 -5.60 -1.80 -11.65
N ILE A 70 -4.96 -1.63 -10.49
CA ILE A 70 -5.64 -1.10 -9.28
C ILE A 70 -6.15 0.32 -9.52
N VAL A 71 -5.31 1.21 -10.08
CA VAL A 71 -5.70 2.59 -10.38
C VAL A 71 -6.89 2.63 -11.35
N GLU A 72 -6.86 1.83 -12.41
CA GLU A 72 -7.98 1.72 -13.36
C GLU A 72 -9.27 1.24 -12.66
N ASN A 73 -9.17 0.19 -11.84
CA ASN A 73 -10.32 -0.38 -11.12
C ASN A 73 -10.88 0.58 -10.06
N SER A 74 -10.04 1.41 -9.44
CA SER A 74 -10.47 2.47 -8.50
C SER A 74 -11.23 3.62 -9.16
N GLY A 75 -11.28 3.66 -10.51
CA GLY A 75 -11.87 4.78 -11.25
C GLY A 75 -10.90 5.94 -11.49
N GLY A 76 -9.58 5.67 -11.47
CA GLY A 76 -8.56 6.69 -11.64
C GLY A 76 -8.29 7.50 -10.37
N GLN A 77 -8.45 6.92 -9.18
CA GLN A 77 -7.99 7.58 -7.96
C GLN A 77 -6.46 7.62 -7.91
N PHE A 78 -5.91 8.65 -7.28
CA PHE A 78 -4.47 8.77 -7.14
C PHE A 78 -3.92 7.70 -6.20
N HIS A 79 -2.90 6.98 -6.64
CA HIS A 79 -2.22 5.96 -5.83
C HIS A 79 -0.72 6.22 -5.76
N VAL A 80 -0.11 5.78 -4.66
CA VAL A 80 1.34 5.71 -4.50
C VAL A 80 1.75 4.25 -4.37
N LEU A 81 2.44 3.73 -5.38
CA LEU A 81 3.07 2.42 -5.31
C LEU A 81 4.41 2.53 -4.57
N VAL A 82 4.55 1.82 -3.45
CA VAL A 82 5.83 1.70 -2.73
C VAL A 82 6.44 0.32 -3.03
N ILE A 83 7.59 0.30 -3.69
CA ILE A 83 8.34 -0.92 -3.99
C ILE A 83 9.51 -1.00 -3.01
N ILE A 84 9.62 -2.08 -2.25
CA ILE A 84 10.78 -2.35 -1.39
C ILE A 84 11.63 -3.42 -2.07
N ALA A 85 12.88 -3.11 -2.40
CA ALA A 85 13.78 -4.02 -3.11
C ALA A 85 15.22 -3.90 -2.63
N ASP A 86 15.97 -5.00 -2.73
CA ASP A 86 17.36 -5.11 -2.23
C ASP A 86 18.44 -4.94 -3.30
N GLY A 87 18.06 -4.82 -4.56
CA GLY A 87 18.99 -4.73 -5.67
C GLY A 87 18.41 -4.10 -6.93
N GLN A 88 19.24 -4.07 -7.97
CA GLN A 88 18.86 -3.54 -9.28
C GLN A 88 18.02 -4.55 -10.07
N VAL A 89 17.27 -4.04 -11.04
CA VAL A 89 16.67 -4.86 -12.10
C VAL A 89 17.77 -5.72 -12.76
N THR A 90 17.50 -7.01 -13.03
CA THR A 90 18.54 -7.93 -13.51
C THR A 90 19.15 -7.41 -14.80
N ARG A 91 20.48 -7.26 -14.82
CA ARG A 91 21.24 -6.89 -16.02
C ARG A 91 21.61 -8.10 -16.86
N SER A 92 21.77 -7.89 -18.16
CA SER A 92 22.35 -8.91 -19.03
C SER A 92 23.86 -8.95 -18.82
N VAL A 93 24.40 -10.15 -18.62
CA VAL A 93 25.85 -10.40 -18.51
C VAL A 93 26.59 -10.30 -19.84
N ASP A 94 25.86 -10.30 -20.96
CA ASP A 94 26.42 -10.35 -22.34
C ASP A 94 26.29 -9.02 -23.12
N THR A 95 25.85 -7.95 -22.45
CA THR A 95 25.61 -6.64 -23.07
C THR A 95 26.67 -5.63 -22.65
N ASP A 96 27.18 -4.85 -23.60
CA ASP A 96 27.99 -3.66 -23.31
C ASP A 96 27.29 -2.79 -22.25
N ASP A 97 28.09 -2.11 -21.41
CA ASP A 97 27.68 -1.27 -20.25
C ASP A 97 26.65 -0.16 -20.57
N LYS A 98 26.28 -0.01 -21.84
CA LYS A 98 25.29 0.95 -22.37
C LYS A 98 23.96 0.33 -22.81
N SER A 99 23.87 -0.98 -22.99
CA SER A 99 22.64 -1.66 -23.44
C SER A 99 21.83 -2.16 -22.25
N LEU A 100 20.53 -1.89 -22.29
CA LEU A 100 19.58 -2.34 -21.27
C LEU A 100 19.31 -3.84 -21.40
N SER A 101 19.12 -4.51 -20.28
CA SER A 101 18.61 -5.89 -20.27
C SER A 101 17.13 -5.92 -20.65
N GLN A 102 16.63 -7.13 -20.97
CA GLN A 102 15.20 -7.32 -21.20
C GLN A 102 14.36 -6.91 -19.99
N GLN A 103 14.84 -7.15 -18.77
CA GLN A 103 14.13 -6.79 -17.53
C GLN A 103 14.15 -5.27 -17.31
N GLU A 104 15.26 -4.59 -17.59
CA GLU A 104 15.38 -3.12 -17.52
C GLU A 104 14.43 -2.47 -18.53
N GLU A 105 14.41 -2.94 -19.78
CA GLU A 105 13.49 -2.43 -20.80
C GLU A 105 12.02 -2.61 -20.41
N LYS A 106 11.64 -3.78 -19.88
CA LYS A 106 10.27 -4.04 -19.42
C LYS A 106 9.90 -3.09 -18.28
N THR A 107 10.78 -2.92 -17.30
CA THR A 107 10.54 -2.02 -16.17
C THR A 107 10.40 -0.58 -16.65
N ILE A 108 11.28 -0.09 -17.53
CA ILE A 108 11.17 1.27 -18.08
C ILE A 108 9.85 1.45 -18.83
N ARG A 109 9.46 0.48 -19.68
CA ARG A 109 8.18 0.53 -20.39
C ARG A 109 6.99 0.61 -19.43
N SER A 110 6.95 -0.21 -18.38
CA SER A 110 5.87 -0.14 -17.38
C SER A 110 5.85 1.19 -16.62
N ILE A 111 7.00 1.82 -16.35
CA ILE A 111 7.03 3.17 -15.72
C ILE A 111 6.49 4.23 -16.67
N VAL A 112 6.87 4.18 -17.95
CA VAL A 112 6.32 5.08 -18.99
C VAL A 112 4.82 4.88 -19.13
N ASP A 113 4.35 3.64 -19.22
CA ASP A 113 2.92 3.32 -19.28
C ASP A 113 2.19 3.84 -18.03
N ALA A 114 2.78 3.69 -16.84
CA ALA A 114 2.25 4.21 -15.59
C ALA A 114 2.09 5.74 -15.56
N SER A 115 2.87 6.49 -16.35
CA SER A 115 2.76 7.95 -16.40
C SER A 115 1.46 8.45 -17.05
N SER A 116 0.76 7.59 -17.79
CA SER A 116 -0.58 7.87 -18.30
C SER A 116 -1.70 7.66 -17.25
N TYR A 117 -1.36 7.31 -16.02
CA TYR A 117 -2.29 7.05 -14.92
C TYR A 117 -1.97 7.95 -13.72
N PRO A 118 -2.95 8.24 -12.83
CA PRO A 118 -2.69 8.95 -11.58
C PRO A 118 -1.96 8.04 -10.57
N LEU A 119 -0.72 7.69 -10.89
CA LEU A 119 0.12 6.74 -10.16
C LEU A 119 1.52 7.34 -9.96
N ALA A 120 1.92 7.49 -8.70
CA ALA A 120 3.30 7.76 -8.31
C ALA A 120 3.98 6.47 -7.84
N ILE A 121 5.27 6.33 -8.11
CA ILE A 121 6.07 5.15 -7.76
C ILE A 121 7.24 5.59 -6.88
N VAL A 122 7.37 4.98 -5.70
CA VAL A 122 8.49 5.19 -4.78
C VAL A 122 9.24 3.87 -4.60
N LEU A 123 10.46 3.81 -5.12
CA LEU A 123 11.37 2.68 -4.94
C LEU A 123 12.23 2.90 -3.68
N VAL A 124 12.01 2.07 -2.67
CA VAL A 124 12.75 2.05 -1.41
C VAL A 124 13.84 0.96 -1.48
N GLY A 125 15.08 1.39 -1.66
CA GLY A 125 16.24 0.50 -1.72
C GLY A 125 16.75 0.12 -0.32
N VAL A 126 16.84 -1.18 -0.04
CA VAL A 126 17.35 -1.74 1.22
C VAL A 126 18.58 -2.62 0.98
N GLY A 127 19.48 -2.76 1.95
CA GLY A 127 20.74 -3.48 1.75
C GLY A 127 21.83 -2.67 1.04
N ASP A 128 22.86 -3.38 0.54
CA ASP A 128 24.16 -2.81 0.17
C ASP A 128 24.19 -2.18 -1.24
N GLY A 129 23.20 -2.46 -2.09
CA GLY A 129 23.16 -1.97 -3.47
C GLY A 129 23.95 -2.85 -4.45
N PRO A 130 24.51 -2.30 -5.55
CA PRO A 130 24.76 -0.87 -5.81
C PRO A 130 23.53 -0.07 -6.24
N TRP A 131 23.46 1.21 -5.83
CA TRP A 131 22.32 2.11 -6.13
C TRP A 131 22.61 3.17 -7.20
N GLU A 132 23.83 3.21 -7.73
CA GLU A 132 24.24 4.24 -8.69
C GLU A 132 23.44 4.20 -9.99
N ASP A 133 23.04 3.01 -10.45
CA ASP A 133 22.18 2.89 -11.62
C ASP A 133 20.72 3.22 -11.33
N MET A 134 20.26 3.08 -10.09
CA MET A 134 18.90 3.45 -9.69
C MET A 134 18.75 4.97 -9.60
N LYS A 135 19.81 5.70 -9.20
CA LYS A 135 19.84 7.17 -9.30
C LYS A 135 19.81 7.65 -10.75
N LYS A 136 20.52 6.96 -11.64
CA LYS A 136 20.54 7.26 -13.09
C LYS A 136 19.37 6.64 -13.85
N PHE A 137 18.54 5.84 -13.18
CA PHE A 137 17.43 5.16 -13.85
C PHE A 137 16.39 6.17 -14.30
N ASP A 138 16.21 7.22 -13.51
CA ASP A 138 15.32 8.32 -13.84
C ASP A 138 15.74 9.03 -15.14
N ASP A 139 17.03 9.30 -15.31
CA ASP A 139 17.62 9.85 -16.54
C ASP A 139 17.46 8.92 -17.78
N LYS A 140 17.20 7.62 -17.56
CA LYS A 140 17.05 6.62 -18.62
C LYS A 140 15.60 6.40 -19.04
N ILE A 141 14.62 6.91 -18.29
CA ILE A 141 13.22 6.78 -18.65
C ILE A 141 12.95 7.77 -19.80
N PRO A 142 12.53 7.30 -20.99
CA PRO A 142 12.26 8.17 -22.13
C PRO A 142 11.00 9.02 -21.88
N THR A 143 10.42 9.63 -22.93
CA THR A 143 9.26 10.52 -22.83
C THR A 143 8.09 9.88 -22.05
N ARG A 144 7.95 10.29 -20.79
CA ARG A 144 6.84 10.04 -19.88
C ARG A 144 5.95 11.29 -19.79
N ASP A 145 4.66 11.12 -19.51
CA ASP A 145 3.69 12.21 -19.47
C ASP A 145 3.97 13.19 -18.31
N PHE A 146 4.48 12.67 -17.19
CA PHE A 146 5.05 13.42 -16.07
C PHE A 146 6.08 12.57 -15.31
N ASP A 147 6.86 13.22 -14.46
CA ASP A 147 7.80 12.53 -13.58
C ASP A 147 7.08 11.78 -12.45
N ASN A 148 6.91 10.47 -12.61
CA ASN A 148 6.13 9.61 -11.72
C ASN A 148 6.96 8.63 -10.87
N PHE A 149 8.29 8.74 -10.84
CA PHE A 149 9.15 7.74 -10.23
C PHE A 149 10.22 8.37 -9.33
N GLN A 150 10.26 7.96 -8.07
CA GLN A 150 11.22 8.44 -7.08
C GLN A 150 12.01 7.28 -6.47
N PHE A 151 13.33 7.44 -6.33
CA PHE A 151 14.20 6.48 -5.64
C PHE A 151 14.67 6.99 -4.27
N VAL A 152 14.59 6.13 -3.25
CA VAL A 152 15.04 6.42 -1.88
C VAL A 152 15.96 5.30 -1.37
N ASN A 153 17.21 5.66 -1.05
CA ASN A 153 18.15 4.75 -0.41
C ASN A 153 17.90 4.70 1.11
N PHE A 154 17.09 3.72 1.55
CA PHE A 154 16.73 3.55 2.95
C PHE A 154 17.95 3.20 3.80
N THR A 155 18.82 2.30 3.33
CA THR A 155 20.03 1.88 4.06
C THR A 155 20.94 3.07 4.36
N ASP A 156 21.20 3.94 3.38
CA ASP A 156 22.03 5.14 3.56
C ASP A 156 21.42 6.07 4.63
N ILE A 157 20.12 6.35 4.54
CA ILE A 157 19.43 7.21 5.52
C ILE A 157 19.51 6.61 6.92
N MET A 158 19.24 5.31 7.06
CA MET A 158 19.20 4.64 8.35
C MET A 158 20.60 4.40 8.94
N SER A 159 21.65 4.40 8.14
CA SER A 159 23.05 4.25 8.58
C SER A 159 23.63 5.51 9.24
N LYS A 160 23.04 6.70 9.00
CA LYS A 160 23.55 7.98 9.50
C LYS A 160 23.60 8.03 11.03
N ASN A 161 24.58 8.73 11.58
CA ASN A 161 24.68 8.94 13.03
C ASN A 161 23.72 10.06 13.49
N LYS A 162 22.43 9.73 13.60
CA LYS A 162 21.32 10.61 14.02
C LYS A 162 20.36 9.86 14.94
N THR A 163 19.44 10.56 15.59
CA THR A 163 18.39 9.91 16.39
C THR A 163 17.41 9.13 15.50
N PRO A 164 16.71 8.10 16.04
CA PRO A 164 15.72 7.34 15.26
C PRO A 164 14.64 8.23 14.61
N SER A 165 14.09 9.19 15.36
CA SER A 165 13.06 10.12 14.86
C SER A 165 13.56 11.00 13.71
N GLU A 166 14.80 11.47 13.76
CA GLU A 166 15.39 12.24 12.65
C GLU A 166 15.60 11.39 11.40
N LYS A 167 15.94 10.11 11.55
CA LYS A 167 16.09 9.17 10.42
C LYS A 167 14.74 8.87 9.79
N GLU A 168 13.71 8.60 10.59
CA GLU A 168 12.34 8.40 10.13
C GLU A 168 11.81 9.62 9.39
N THR A 169 12.05 10.82 9.94
CA THR A 169 11.67 12.08 9.30
C THR A 169 12.41 12.28 7.97
N ALA A 170 13.72 12.00 7.94
CA ALA A 170 14.51 12.10 6.72
C ALA A 170 14.05 11.11 5.64
N PHE A 171 13.70 9.88 6.03
CA PHE A 171 13.13 8.89 5.12
C PHE A 171 11.76 9.31 4.60
N ALA A 172 10.86 9.74 5.48
CA ALA A 172 9.53 10.21 5.10
C ALA A 172 9.61 11.41 4.14
N LEU A 173 10.50 12.37 4.41
CA LEU A 173 10.73 13.50 3.52
C LEU A 173 11.23 13.03 2.16
N ALA A 174 12.25 12.17 2.11
CA ALA A 174 12.82 11.67 0.86
C ALA A 174 11.79 10.88 0.01
N ALA A 175 10.94 10.08 0.65
CA ALA A 175 9.89 9.31 -0.01
C ALA A 175 8.71 10.15 -0.49
N LEU A 176 8.41 11.27 0.19
CA LEU A 176 7.23 12.09 -0.11
C LEU A 176 7.55 13.39 -0.86
N MET A 177 8.82 13.70 -1.09
CA MET A 177 9.27 14.99 -1.64
C MET A 177 8.63 15.33 -3.00
N GLU A 178 8.39 14.32 -3.84
CA GLU A 178 7.85 14.51 -5.19
C GLU A 178 6.34 14.27 -5.28
N ILE A 179 5.75 13.59 -4.29
CA ILE A 179 4.33 13.19 -4.31
C ILE A 179 3.39 14.40 -4.51
N PRO A 180 3.57 15.57 -3.85
CA PRO A 180 2.69 16.72 -4.09
C PRO A 180 2.76 17.25 -5.52
N VAL A 181 3.95 17.25 -6.14
CA VAL A 181 4.16 17.73 -7.52
C VAL A 181 3.58 16.71 -8.51
N GLN A 182 3.81 15.42 -8.26
CA GLN A 182 3.24 14.31 -9.01
C GLN A 182 1.71 14.35 -9.00
N TYR A 183 1.10 14.48 -7.82
CA TYR A 183 -0.34 14.63 -7.68
C TYR A 183 -0.87 15.81 -8.50
N LYS A 184 -0.22 16.97 -8.40
CA LYS A 184 -0.60 18.16 -9.18
C LYS A 184 -0.50 17.93 -10.70
N ALA A 185 0.55 17.25 -11.16
CA ALA A 185 0.71 16.91 -12.58
C ALA A 185 -0.46 16.05 -13.08
N THR A 186 -0.95 15.09 -12.28
CA THR A 186 -2.11 14.26 -12.67
C THR A 186 -3.41 15.07 -12.85
N ILE A 187 -3.56 16.16 -12.09
CA ILE A 187 -4.67 17.10 -12.24
C ILE A 187 -4.48 17.92 -13.52
N GLU A 188 -3.28 18.45 -13.75
CA GLU A 188 -2.97 19.30 -14.92
C GLU A 188 -3.07 18.53 -16.24
N LEU A 189 -2.72 17.25 -16.23
CA LEU A 189 -2.89 16.33 -17.37
C LEU A 189 -4.34 15.86 -17.55
N GLY A 190 -5.23 16.12 -16.60
CA GLY A 190 -6.64 15.72 -16.66
C GLY A 190 -6.86 14.20 -16.52
N ILE A 191 -5.91 13.47 -15.94
CA ILE A 191 -5.98 12.00 -15.79
C ILE A 191 -6.55 11.56 -14.44
N LEU A 192 -6.59 12.45 -13.44
CA LEU A 192 -7.17 12.15 -12.12
C LEU A 192 -8.69 11.95 -12.22
N GLY A 193 -9.21 10.87 -11.63
CA GLY A 193 -10.63 10.51 -11.61
C GLY A 193 -11.16 9.95 -12.93
N HIS A 194 -10.27 9.56 -13.86
CA HIS A 194 -10.63 9.06 -15.18
C HIS A 194 -10.08 7.66 -15.43
N ARG A 195 -10.88 6.83 -16.11
CA ARG A 195 -10.49 5.51 -16.59
C ARG A 195 -9.93 5.60 -18.00
N THR A 196 -8.82 4.94 -18.24
CA THR A 196 -8.19 4.91 -19.57
C THR A 196 -8.79 3.82 -20.47
N GLY A 197 -9.29 2.74 -19.87
CA GLY A 197 -9.68 1.50 -20.56
C GLY A 197 -8.53 0.72 -21.20
N ARG A 198 -7.27 1.16 -21.00
CA ARG A 198 -6.07 0.58 -21.63
C ARG A 198 -5.30 -0.38 -20.72
N ALA A 199 -5.58 -0.38 -19.42
CA ALA A 199 -4.86 -1.18 -18.44
C ALA A 199 -5.04 -2.68 -18.70
N LYS A 200 -3.95 -3.45 -18.57
CA LYS A 200 -4.01 -4.91 -18.59
C LYS A 200 -4.63 -5.37 -17.28
N LYS A 201 -5.59 -6.31 -17.36
CA LYS A 201 -6.12 -6.96 -16.16
C LYS A 201 -5.05 -7.88 -15.56
N ILE A 202 -4.65 -7.62 -14.33
CA ILE A 202 -3.68 -8.43 -13.59
C ILE A 202 -4.42 -9.34 -12.62
N VAL A 203 -4.02 -10.61 -12.63
CA VAL A 203 -4.61 -11.64 -11.78
C VAL A 203 -3.49 -12.21 -10.91
N PRO A 204 -3.28 -11.66 -9.69
CA PRO A 204 -2.22 -12.11 -8.81
C PRO A 204 -2.33 -13.60 -8.47
N ARG A 205 -1.18 -14.25 -8.40
CA ARG A 205 -1.06 -15.62 -7.87
C ARG A 205 -1.43 -15.63 -6.37
N PRO A 206 -1.92 -16.76 -5.84
CA PRO A 206 -2.06 -16.90 -4.39
C PRO A 206 -0.68 -16.83 -3.71
N PRO A 207 -0.62 -16.47 -2.41
CA PRO A 207 0.64 -16.47 -1.68
C PRO A 207 1.22 -17.90 -1.64
N PRO A 208 2.55 -18.08 -1.67
CA PRO A 208 3.21 -19.37 -1.59
C PRO A 208 3.22 -19.91 -0.15
N LEU A 209 2.03 -20.03 0.42
CA LEU A 209 1.78 -20.61 1.73
C LEU A 209 1.17 -22.01 1.55
N PRO A 210 1.48 -22.96 2.44
CA PRO A 210 0.67 -24.16 2.57
C PRO A 210 -0.79 -23.76 2.78
N TYR A 211 -1.72 -24.36 2.02
CA TYR A 211 -3.13 -24.01 2.08
C TYR A 211 -3.66 -24.12 3.51
N THR A 212 -3.91 -22.98 4.13
CA THR A 212 -4.67 -22.87 5.37
C THR A 212 -6.02 -22.26 4.98
N PRO A 213 -7.12 -23.01 5.13
CA PRO A 213 -8.44 -22.43 4.92
C PRO A 213 -8.59 -21.26 5.90
N ARG A 214 -8.77 -20.03 5.40
CA ARG A 214 -9.29 -18.95 6.25
C ARG A 214 -10.60 -19.46 6.86
N PRO A 215 -10.82 -19.35 8.19
CA PRO A 215 -12.17 -19.39 8.71
C PRO A 215 -12.95 -18.36 7.91
N ARG A 216 -14.01 -18.80 7.23
CA ARG A 216 -14.93 -17.91 6.52
C ARG A 216 -15.27 -16.78 7.49
N ALA A 217 -15.03 -15.52 7.10
CA ALA A 217 -15.66 -14.41 7.80
C ALA A 217 -17.16 -14.77 7.91
N PRO A 218 -17.76 -14.72 9.11
CA PRO A 218 -19.12 -15.23 9.28
C PRO A 218 -20.04 -14.47 8.32
N GLU A 219 -20.60 -15.20 7.36
CA GLU A 219 -21.74 -14.72 6.58
C GLU A 219 -22.79 -14.30 7.59
N ARG A 220 -23.18 -13.02 7.58
CA ARG A 220 -24.32 -12.53 8.35
C ARG A 220 -25.58 -13.17 7.77
N VAL A 221 -25.89 -14.38 8.24
CA VAL A 221 -27.24 -14.92 8.21
C VAL A 221 -28.08 -14.02 9.12
N PRO A 222 -29.26 -13.53 8.67
CA PRO A 222 -30.11 -12.69 9.51
C PRO A 222 -30.80 -13.59 10.54
N THR A 223 -30.10 -13.88 11.64
CA THR A 223 -30.71 -14.47 12.82
C THR A 223 -30.97 -13.36 13.83
N ASN A 224 -32.26 -13.08 14.04
CA ASN A 224 -32.76 -12.44 15.24
C ASN A 224 -32.21 -13.21 16.45
N ASN A 225 -31.17 -12.71 17.10
CA ASN A 225 -30.96 -12.89 18.53
C ASN A 225 -29.88 -11.94 19.05
N MET A 226 -30.27 -11.23 20.10
CA MET A 226 -29.44 -10.36 20.92
C MET A 226 -28.22 -11.15 21.45
N SER A 227 -27.00 -10.69 21.18
CA SER A 227 -25.80 -11.09 21.92
C SER A 227 -24.74 -9.99 21.80
N ALA A 228 -24.12 -9.67 22.93
CA ALA A 228 -23.33 -8.47 23.22
C ALA A 228 -22.09 -8.26 22.32
N PRO A 229 -21.65 -7.00 22.10
CA PRO A 229 -20.42 -6.73 21.36
C PRO A 229 -19.19 -7.02 22.21
N VAL A 230 -18.23 -7.69 21.58
CA VAL A 230 -16.87 -7.88 22.05
C VAL A 230 -16.21 -6.51 22.13
N SER A 231 -15.80 -6.14 23.35
CA SER A 231 -15.07 -4.90 23.64
C SER A 231 -13.67 -4.96 23.04
N ASP A 232 -13.38 -4.10 22.07
CA ASP A 232 -12.02 -3.82 21.63
C ASP A 232 -11.36 -2.89 22.67
N ASP A 233 -10.63 -3.51 23.59
CA ASP A 233 -9.98 -2.93 24.76
C ASP A 233 -8.63 -2.28 24.40
N SER A 234 -8.65 -1.20 23.63
CA SER A 234 -7.40 -0.49 23.29
C SER A 234 -7.40 1.02 23.58
N THR A 235 -8.51 1.64 23.99
CA THR A 235 -8.51 3.02 24.53
C THR A 235 -9.71 3.25 25.46
N LYS A 236 -9.48 3.75 26.69
CA LYS A 236 -10.58 4.18 27.60
C LYS A 236 -11.15 5.56 27.24
N GLU A 237 -10.51 6.26 26.31
CA GLU A 237 -10.77 7.66 25.95
C GLU A 237 -11.67 7.77 24.72
N CYS A 238 -12.49 8.82 24.66
CA CYS A 238 -13.44 9.05 23.59
C CYS A 238 -12.70 9.28 22.26
N PRO A 239 -13.09 8.59 21.16
CA PRO A 239 -12.43 8.73 19.86
C PRO A 239 -12.62 10.09 19.18
N ILE A 240 -13.45 10.98 19.75
CA ILE A 240 -13.72 12.32 19.20
C ILE A 240 -12.87 13.37 19.91
N CYS A 241 -12.92 13.42 21.25
CA CYS A 241 -12.19 14.42 22.02
C CYS A 241 -10.86 13.92 22.59
N LEU A 242 -10.60 12.61 22.54
CA LEU A 242 -9.39 11.96 23.08
C LEU A 242 -9.09 12.33 24.55
N THR A 243 -10.11 12.77 25.30
CA THR A 243 -9.96 13.33 26.65
C THR A 243 -10.90 12.64 27.62
N ASN A 244 -12.20 12.64 27.30
CA ASN A 244 -13.22 12.12 28.21
C ASN A 244 -13.38 10.61 28.09
N ALA A 245 -13.73 9.93 29.17
CA ALA A 245 -14.02 8.51 29.16
C ALA A 245 -15.24 8.17 28.28
N LYS A 246 -15.27 6.95 27.74
CA LYS A 246 -16.40 6.42 26.97
C LYS A 246 -17.58 6.07 27.92
N ASP A 247 -18.61 6.91 27.97
CA ASP A 247 -19.82 6.73 28.81
C ASP A 247 -21.14 6.73 28.00
N MET A 248 -21.06 6.74 26.66
CA MET A 248 -22.23 6.73 25.78
C MET A 248 -22.05 5.73 24.65
N ALA A 249 -22.94 4.74 24.58
CA ALA A 249 -22.99 3.73 23.53
C ALA A 249 -24.09 4.03 22.50
N PHE A 250 -23.82 3.73 21.23
CA PHE A 250 -24.79 3.86 20.14
C PHE A 250 -25.47 2.53 19.80
N ASN A 251 -26.50 2.56 18.95
CA ASN A 251 -27.16 1.36 18.41
C ASN A 251 -26.25 0.39 17.64
N CYS A 252 -25.03 0.81 17.28
CA CYS A 252 -24.02 -0.04 16.65
C CYS A 252 -23.05 -0.71 17.66
N GLY A 253 -23.17 -0.42 18.96
CA GLY A 253 -22.28 -0.94 20.02
C GLY A 253 -21.02 -0.09 20.26
N HIS A 254 -20.64 0.79 19.33
CA HIS A 254 -19.52 1.71 19.52
C HIS A 254 -19.82 2.81 20.55
N MET A 255 -18.77 3.30 21.20
CA MET A 255 -18.88 4.21 22.34
C MET A 255 -18.09 5.52 22.16
N THR A 256 -18.62 6.61 22.70
CA THR A 256 -17.99 7.93 22.84
C THR A 256 -18.24 8.47 24.25
N CYS A 257 -17.68 9.64 24.60
CA CYS A 257 -18.18 10.39 25.75
C CYS A 257 -19.56 11.02 25.44
N GLY A 258 -20.33 11.34 26.47
CA GLY A 258 -21.69 11.86 26.33
C GLY A 258 -21.77 13.25 25.72
N GLU A 259 -20.74 14.07 25.93
CA GLU A 259 -20.65 15.41 25.32
C GLU A 259 -20.46 15.33 23.80
N CYS A 260 -19.63 14.40 23.33
CA CYS A 260 -19.39 14.21 21.89
C CYS A 260 -20.54 13.43 21.24
N GLY A 261 -21.02 12.37 21.90
CA GLY A 261 -22.07 11.49 21.37
C GLY A 261 -23.45 12.16 21.22
N SER A 262 -23.70 13.24 21.97
CA SER A 262 -24.94 14.03 21.85
C SER A 262 -24.95 14.98 20.64
N LYS A 263 -23.78 15.28 20.04
CA LYS A 263 -23.63 16.26 18.95
C LYS A 263 -23.49 15.64 17.56
N ILE A 264 -23.57 14.31 17.46
CA ILE A 264 -23.32 13.57 16.23
C ILE A 264 -24.52 12.71 15.86
N ASP A 265 -24.83 12.62 14.56
CA ASP A 265 -25.93 11.81 14.04
C ASP A 265 -25.47 10.51 13.36
N HIS A 266 -24.16 10.37 13.14
CA HIS A 266 -23.53 9.17 12.59
C HIS A 266 -22.38 8.74 13.50
N CYS A 267 -22.23 7.44 13.71
CA CYS A 267 -21.15 6.88 14.51
C CYS A 267 -19.79 7.24 13.89
N PRO A 268 -18.82 7.78 14.65
CA PRO A 268 -17.52 8.17 14.12
C PRO A 268 -16.66 6.97 13.71
N ILE A 269 -17.00 5.77 14.21
CA ILE A 269 -16.23 4.53 13.97
C ILE A 269 -16.78 3.77 12.76
N CYS A 270 -18.09 3.52 12.69
CA CYS A 270 -18.68 2.72 11.62
C CYS A 270 -19.61 3.48 10.66
N ARG A 271 -19.76 4.80 10.84
CA ARG A 271 -20.62 5.70 10.04
C ARG A 271 -22.11 5.33 10.03
N GLN A 272 -22.54 4.35 10.83
CA GLN A 272 -23.95 4.00 10.97
C GLN A 272 -24.73 5.14 11.61
N ARG A 273 -25.92 5.45 11.08
CA ARG A 273 -26.84 6.46 11.64
C ARG A 273 -27.20 6.11 13.09
N ILE A 274 -27.10 7.10 13.98
CA ILE A 274 -27.37 6.96 15.40
C ILE A 274 -28.87 7.15 15.62
N THR A 275 -29.54 6.06 15.97
CA THR A 275 -30.97 6.06 16.32
C THR A 275 -31.21 5.87 17.81
N ASN A 276 -30.22 5.33 18.54
CA ASN A 276 -30.30 5.13 19.98
C ASN A 276 -28.98 5.56 20.65
N ARG A 277 -29.09 6.21 21.81
CA ARG A 277 -27.97 6.68 22.63
C ARG A 277 -28.21 6.21 24.06
N LEU A 278 -27.36 5.30 24.54
CA LEU A 278 -27.43 4.72 25.87
C LEU A 278 -26.28 5.26 26.71
N ARG A 279 -26.58 5.88 27.86
CA ARG A 279 -25.52 6.19 28.84
C ARG A 279 -25.13 4.92 29.58
N VAL A 280 -23.85 4.62 29.58
CA VAL A 280 -23.26 3.49 30.29
C VAL A 280 -22.60 4.05 31.53
N PHE A 281 -23.15 3.73 32.70
CA PHE A 281 -22.52 4.05 33.98
C PHE A 281 -21.58 2.90 34.33
N ALA A 282 -20.31 3.23 34.52
CA ALA A 282 -19.32 2.32 35.10
C ALA A 282 -19.42 2.34 36.63
#